data_AF-A0A928ZG94-F1
#
_entry.id   AF-A0A928ZG94-F1
#
_cell.length_a   1.000
_cell.length_b   1.000
_cell.length_c   1.000
_cell.angle_alpha   90.00
_cell.angle_beta   90.00
_cell.angle_gamma   90.00
#
_symmetry.space_group_name_H-M   'P 1'
#
loop_
_entity.id
_entity.type
_entity.pdbx_description
1 polymer ?
#
loop_
_entity_poly.entity_id
_entity_poly.type
_entity_poly.pdbx_seq_one_letter_code
_entity_poly.pdbx_strand_id
1 'polypeptide(L)'
;MRLLATLRLDPARMRLISGFIDTYLRLSPQEQKLLQDDIASIELREQGVVMQIVTSWMEEGIEQAKQQATLSLVMRLLPRRVGTLLTPELEERVQQLSLTQLEDLSVALLDFSTVEDLEAWLQQISATT
;
A
#
# COMPACT_ATOMS: atom_id res chain seq x y z
N MET A 1 -21.25 -10.71 9.03
CA MET A 1 -20.43 -10.11 10.11
C MET A 1 -20.25 -10.96 11.36
N ARG A 2 -21.22 -11.80 11.80
CA ARG A 2 -21.04 -12.69 12.97
C ARG A 2 -19.89 -13.71 12.88
N LEU A 3 -19.43 -14.03 11.67
CA LEU A 3 -18.32 -14.97 11.48
C LEU A 3 -17.03 -14.45 12.14
N LEU A 4 -16.70 -13.16 11.97
CA LEU A 4 -15.45 -12.57 12.48
C LEU A 4 -15.37 -12.56 14.01
N ALA A 5 -16.49 -12.31 14.68
CA ALA A 5 -16.56 -12.22 16.14
C ALA A 5 -16.38 -13.59 16.81
N THR A 6 -16.95 -14.64 16.21
CA THR A 6 -16.89 -16.02 16.72
C THR A 6 -15.59 -16.76 16.40
N LEU A 7 -14.78 -16.26 15.47
CA LEU A 7 -13.54 -16.90 15.09
C LEU A 7 -12.47 -16.55 16.13
N ARG A 8 -12.02 -17.55 16.90
CA ARG A 8 -10.77 -17.48 17.68
C ARG A 8 -9.59 -17.47 16.69
N LEU A 9 -9.34 -16.33 16.09
CA LEU A 9 -8.39 -16.16 15.00
C LEU A 9 -6.97 -16.14 15.56
N ASP A 10 -6.19 -17.14 15.16
CA ASP A 10 -4.74 -17.07 15.27
C ASP A 10 -4.15 -16.09 14.22
N PRO A 11 -2.89 -15.65 14.37
CA PRO A 11 -2.27 -14.67 13.48
C PRO A 11 -2.21 -15.08 11.99
N ALA A 12 -2.33 -16.37 11.66
CA ALA A 12 -2.33 -16.83 10.28
C ALA A 12 -3.72 -16.67 9.64
N ARG A 13 -4.80 -16.92 10.40
CA ARG A 13 -6.17 -16.67 9.92
C ARG A 13 -6.49 -15.19 9.80
N MET A 14 -5.89 -14.34 10.64
CA MET A 14 -5.96 -12.89 10.47
C MET A 14 -5.43 -12.45 9.10
N ARG A 15 -4.26 -12.97 8.68
CA ARG A 15 -3.68 -12.67 7.36
C ARG A 15 -4.55 -13.14 6.19
N LEU A 16 -5.21 -14.29 6.32
CA LEU A 16 -6.12 -14.82 5.30
C LEU A 16 -7.38 -13.96 5.13
N ILE A 17 -7.94 -13.48 6.25
CA ILE A 17 -9.10 -12.59 6.23
C ILE A 17 -8.69 -11.20 5.68
N SER A 18 -7.52 -10.69 6.04
CA SER A 18 -6.98 -9.44 5.47
C SER A 18 -6.89 -9.53 3.95
N GLY A 19 -6.18 -10.54 3.42
CA GLY A 19 -6.02 -10.69 1.97
C GLY A 19 -7.35 -10.86 1.21
N PHE A 20 -8.35 -11.51 1.83
CA PHE A 20 -9.69 -11.62 1.26
C PHE A 20 -10.44 -10.28 1.26
N ILE A 21 -10.35 -9.51 2.34
CA ILE A 21 -11.02 -8.21 2.48
C ILE A 21 -10.37 -7.15 1.57
N ASP A 22 -9.04 -7.07 1.54
CA ASP A 22 -8.27 -6.09 0.74
C ASP A 22 -8.53 -6.23 -0.76
N THR A 23 -8.68 -7.48 -1.22
CA THR A 23 -8.92 -7.77 -2.64
C THR A 23 -10.36 -7.47 -3.07
N TYR A 24 -11.34 -7.57 -2.15
CA TYR A 24 -12.76 -7.62 -2.52
C TYR A 24 -13.67 -6.55 -1.91
N LEU A 25 -13.28 -5.86 -0.84
CA LEU A 25 -14.13 -4.85 -0.20
C LEU A 25 -13.69 -3.43 -0.54
N ARG A 26 -14.20 -2.93 -1.66
CA ARG A 26 -14.30 -1.48 -1.90
C ARG A 26 -15.57 -0.96 -1.24
N LEU A 27 -15.49 -0.69 0.07
CA LEU A 27 -16.63 -0.20 0.81
C LEU A 27 -16.95 1.24 0.39
N SER A 28 -18.18 1.46 -0.06
CA SER A 28 -18.78 2.78 -0.15
C SER A 28 -18.95 3.40 1.26
N PRO A 29 -19.13 4.73 1.35
CA PRO A 29 -19.43 5.38 2.63
C PRO A 29 -20.67 4.80 3.33
N GLN A 30 -21.64 4.29 2.57
CA GLN A 30 -22.83 3.64 3.13
C GLN A 30 -22.49 2.28 3.75
N GLU A 31 -21.69 1.47 3.08
CA GLU A 31 -21.28 0.16 3.59
C GLU A 31 -20.33 0.29 4.78
N GLN A 32 -19.46 1.30 4.78
CA GLN A 32 -18.60 1.61 5.93
C GLN A 32 -19.42 1.96 7.17
N LYS A 33 -20.54 2.69 7.00
CA LYS A 33 -21.46 2.99 8.09
C LYS A 33 -22.15 1.73 8.61
N LEU A 34 -22.65 0.87 7.72
CA LEU A 34 -23.26 -0.41 8.10
C LEU A 34 -22.28 -1.31 8.85
N LEU A 35 -21.01 -1.35 8.43
CA LEU A 35 -19.95 -2.06 9.12
C LEU A 35 -19.72 -1.51 10.53
N GLN A 36 -19.69 -0.18 10.71
CA GLN A 36 -19.53 0.44 12.02
C GLN A 36 -20.72 0.13 12.96
N ASP A 37 -21.94 0.24 12.44
CA ASP A 37 -23.16 -0.07 13.19
C ASP A 37 -23.18 -1.56 13.60
N ASP A 38 -22.77 -2.46 12.69
CA ASP A 38 -22.63 -3.89 12.96
C ASP A 38 -21.58 -4.15 14.04
N ILE A 39 -20.40 -3.52 13.99
CA ILE A 39 -19.34 -3.67 15.00
C ILE A 39 -19.83 -3.19 16.37
N ALA A 40 -20.56 -2.07 16.42
CA ALA A 40 -21.14 -1.55 17.66
C ALA A 40 -22.14 -2.52 18.31
N SER A 41 -22.76 -3.40 17.51
CA SER A 41 -23.71 -4.42 17.99
C SER A 41 -23.05 -5.72 18.49
N ILE A 42 -21.74 -5.90 18.29
CA ILE A 42 -20.98 -7.09 18.73
C ILE A 42 -20.81 -7.05 20.26
N GLU A 43 -20.76 -8.23 20.90
CA GLU A 43 -20.48 -8.33 22.35
C GLU A 43 -19.14 -7.68 22.72
N LEU A 44 -19.12 -6.96 23.85
CA LEU A 44 -17.97 -6.16 24.33
C LEU A 44 -16.65 -6.96 24.39
N ARG A 45 -16.72 -8.28 24.63
CA ARG A 45 -15.57 -9.17 24.69
C ARG A 45 -14.92 -9.44 23.33
N GLU A 46 -15.71 -9.44 22.26
CA GLU A 46 -15.26 -9.72 20.89
C GLU A 46 -14.96 -8.42 20.12
N GLN A 47 -15.48 -7.28 20.58
CA GLN A 47 -15.24 -5.95 19.99
C GLN A 47 -13.76 -5.60 19.87
N GLY A 48 -12.94 -5.91 20.88
CA GLY A 48 -11.51 -5.56 20.84
C GLY A 48 -10.75 -6.26 19.71
N VAL A 49 -11.02 -7.55 19.49
CA VAL A 49 -10.39 -8.34 18.42
C VAL A 49 -10.86 -7.86 17.05
N VAL A 50 -12.18 -7.62 16.90
CA VAL A 50 -12.75 -7.13 15.65
C VAL A 50 -12.22 -5.73 15.32
N MET A 51 -12.11 -4.84 16.30
CA MET A 51 -11.55 -3.50 16.11
C MET A 51 -10.09 -3.58 15.66
N GLN A 52 -9.26 -4.40 16.31
CA GLN A 52 -7.86 -4.57 15.94
C GLN A 52 -7.69 -5.09 14.50
N ILE A 53 -8.53 -6.06 14.10
CA ILE A 53 -8.54 -6.53 12.70
C ILE A 53 -8.92 -5.37 11.78
N VAL A 54 -9.97 -4.62 12.15
CA VAL A 54 -10.49 -3.51 11.34
C VAL A 54 -9.48 -2.40 11.12
N THR A 55 -8.79 -1.98 12.18
CA THR A 55 -7.78 -0.94 12.09
C THR A 55 -6.55 -1.39 11.30
N SER A 56 -6.08 -2.63 11.53
CA SER A 56 -4.87 -3.15 10.87
C SER A 56 -5.04 -3.18 9.34
N TRP A 57 -6.16 -3.70 8.82
CA TRP A 57 -6.36 -3.73 7.36
C TRP A 57 -6.60 -2.34 6.80
N MET A 58 -7.24 -1.43 7.55
CA MET A 58 -7.43 -0.06 7.08
C MET A 58 -6.08 0.66 6.94
N GLU A 59 -5.18 0.45 7.89
CA GLU A 59 -3.80 0.96 7.83
C GLU A 59 -3.02 0.35 6.65
N GLU A 60 -3.05 -0.98 6.49
CA GLU A 60 -2.39 -1.66 5.37
C GLU A 60 -2.94 -1.20 4.00
N GLY A 61 -4.26 -1.09 3.87
CA GLY A 61 -4.91 -0.63 2.65
C GLY A 61 -4.58 0.83 2.30
N ILE A 62 -4.49 1.71 3.31
CA ILE A 62 -4.04 3.10 3.12
C ILE A 62 -2.58 3.11 2.63
N GLU A 63 -1.72 2.30 3.22
CA GLU A 63 -0.30 2.25 2.87
C GLU A 63 -0.09 1.72 1.44
N GLN A 64 -0.79 0.65 1.08
CA GLN A 64 -0.78 0.12 -0.29
C GLN A 64 -1.31 1.14 -1.30
N ALA A 65 -2.41 1.85 -0.95
CA ALA A 65 -2.98 2.88 -1.82
C ALA A 65 -2.00 4.04 -2.05
N LYS A 66 -1.28 4.48 -1.00
CA LYS A 66 -0.21 5.48 -1.12
C LYS A 66 0.93 4.99 -2.00
N GLN A 67 1.39 3.75 -1.79
CA GLN A 67 2.49 3.19 -2.59
C GLN A 67 2.11 3.10 -4.07
N GLN A 68 0.92 2.58 -4.39
CA GLN A 68 0.43 2.50 -5.77
C GLN A 68 0.23 3.87 -6.41
N ALA A 69 -0.33 4.84 -5.68
CA ALA A 69 -0.50 6.20 -6.17
C ALA A 69 0.84 6.88 -6.44
N THR A 70 1.80 6.75 -5.53
CA THR A 70 3.14 7.32 -5.66
C THR A 70 3.91 6.68 -6.81
N LEU A 71 3.90 5.34 -6.92
CA LEU A 71 4.49 4.61 -8.03
C LEU A 71 3.89 5.06 -9.37
N SER A 72 2.56 5.19 -9.47
CA SER A 72 1.89 5.65 -10.69
C SER A 72 2.32 7.05 -11.09
N LEU A 73 2.49 7.95 -10.13
CA LEU A 73 3.00 9.31 -10.38
C LEU A 73 4.46 9.29 -10.84
N VAL A 74 5.33 8.57 -10.14
CA VAL A 74 6.75 8.42 -10.48
C VAL A 74 6.90 7.88 -11.91
N MET A 75 6.21 6.80 -12.25
CA MET A 75 6.25 6.20 -13.59
C MET A 75 5.78 7.14 -14.70
N ARG A 76 4.87 8.06 -14.40
CA ARG A 76 4.41 9.09 -15.36
C ARG A 76 5.37 10.26 -15.49
N LEU A 77 6.10 10.59 -14.41
CA LEU A 77 7.01 11.72 -14.37
C LEU A 77 8.41 11.39 -14.90
N LEU A 78 8.89 10.17 -14.66
CA LEU A 78 10.20 9.69 -15.11
C LEU A 78 10.47 9.99 -16.59
N PRO A 79 9.67 9.51 -17.56
CA PRO A 79 9.93 9.76 -18.98
C PRO A 79 9.85 11.25 -19.36
N ARG A 80 9.18 12.08 -18.55
CA ARG A 80 9.11 13.53 -18.75
C ARG A 80 10.36 14.26 -18.25
N ARG A 81 11.07 13.70 -17.27
CA ARG A 81 12.29 14.29 -16.70
C ARG A 81 13.55 13.83 -17.40
N VAL A 82 13.68 12.52 -17.63
CA VAL A 82 14.88 11.95 -18.24
C VAL A 82 14.89 12.00 -19.77
N GLY A 83 13.76 12.40 -20.38
CA GLY A 83 13.65 12.65 -21.82
C GLY A 83 13.69 11.41 -22.71
N THR A 84 13.78 10.20 -22.13
CA THR A 84 13.86 8.92 -22.84
C THR A 84 12.82 7.93 -22.31
N LEU A 85 12.51 6.93 -23.14
CA LEU A 85 11.75 5.76 -22.68
C LEU A 85 12.65 4.93 -21.76
N LEU A 86 12.16 4.57 -20.59
CA LEU A 86 12.85 3.69 -19.66
C LEU A 86 12.99 2.30 -20.28
N THR A 87 14.10 1.62 -19.99
CA THR A 87 14.22 0.20 -20.34
C THR A 87 13.36 -0.64 -19.39
N PRO A 88 12.87 -1.82 -19.81
CA PRO A 88 12.06 -2.69 -18.96
C PRO A 88 12.73 -3.02 -17.62
N GLU A 89 14.06 -3.13 -17.61
CA GLU A 89 14.85 -3.41 -16.41
C GLU A 89 14.80 -2.25 -15.41
N LEU A 90 14.84 -1.00 -15.88
CA LEU A 90 14.72 0.17 -15.00
C LEU A 90 13.29 0.33 -14.48
N GLU A 91 12.29 0.06 -15.32
CA GLU A 91 10.89 0.08 -14.88
C GLU A 91 10.64 -0.95 -13.77
N GLU A 92 11.15 -2.17 -13.92
CA GLU A 92 11.00 -3.22 -12.90
C GLU A 92 11.68 -2.81 -11.57
N ARG A 93 12.88 -2.24 -11.63
CA ARG A 93 13.57 -1.76 -10.42
C ARG A 93 12.79 -0.67 -9.70
N VAL A 94 12.17 0.26 -10.43
CA VAL A 94 11.34 1.31 -9.83
C VAL A 94 10.05 0.73 -9.23
N GLN A 95 9.44 -0.27 -9.86
CA GLN A 95 8.24 -0.94 -9.34
C GLN A 95 8.48 -1.72 -8.05
N GLN A 96 9.71 -2.17 -7.81
CA GLN A 96 10.09 -2.90 -6.59
C GLN A 96 10.45 -1.99 -5.40
N LEU A 97 10.44 -0.67 -5.58
CA LEU A 97 10.74 0.28 -4.50
C LEU A 97 9.64 0.30 -3.43
N SER A 98 10.08 0.41 -2.17
CA SER A 98 9.20 0.67 -1.03
C SER A 98 8.55 2.06 -1.13
N LEU A 99 7.47 2.30 -0.37
CA LEU A 99 6.83 3.62 -0.34
C LEU A 99 7.83 4.73 0.00
N THR A 100 8.65 4.57 1.02
CA THR A 100 9.66 5.58 1.40
C THR A 100 10.63 5.88 0.28
N GLN A 101 11.13 4.83 -0.40
CA GLN A 101 12.03 5.01 -1.55
C GLN A 101 11.33 5.71 -2.73
N LEU A 102 10.05 5.45 -2.95
CA LEU A 102 9.26 6.12 -3.99
C LEU A 102 9.01 7.59 -3.64
N GLU A 103 8.78 7.92 -2.37
CA GLU A 103 8.65 9.31 -1.91
C GLU A 103 9.98 10.06 -2.05
N ASP A 104 11.10 9.44 -1.66
CA ASP A 104 12.44 10.00 -1.83
C ASP A 104 12.78 10.20 -3.32
N LEU A 105 12.46 9.22 -4.17
CA LEU A 105 12.61 9.32 -5.61
C LEU A 105 11.76 10.45 -6.18
N SER A 106 10.54 10.67 -5.67
CA SER A 106 9.65 11.73 -6.14
C SER A 106 10.26 13.12 -5.95
N VAL A 107 11.05 13.32 -4.89
CA VAL A 107 11.80 14.56 -4.65
C VAL A 107 13.04 14.63 -5.53
N ALA A 108 13.88 13.58 -5.55
CA ALA A 108 15.12 13.53 -6.32
C ALA A 108 14.88 13.73 -7.83
N LEU A 109 13.75 13.21 -8.33
CA LEU A 109 13.34 13.31 -9.72
C LEU A 109 13.14 14.76 -10.21
N LEU A 110 13.00 15.73 -9.30
CA LEU A 110 12.95 17.15 -9.66
C LEU A 110 14.29 17.69 -10.17
N ASP A 111 15.40 17.09 -9.75
CA ASP A 111 16.77 17.46 -10.12
C ASP A 111 17.31 16.64 -11.30
N PHE A 112 16.62 15.57 -11.70
CA PHE A 112 17.05 14.70 -12.80
C PHE A 112 16.94 15.40 -14.15
N SER A 113 17.98 15.23 -14.96
CA SER A 113 18.07 15.72 -16.33
C SER A 113 18.24 14.58 -17.34
N THR A 114 18.81 13.45 -16.93
CA THR A 114 19.07 12.31 -17.83
C THR A 114 18.76 10.97 -17.16
N VAL A 115 18.80 9.88 -17.94
CA VAL A 115 18.53 8.53 -17.42
C VAL A 115 19.66 8.04 -16.51
N GLU A 116 20.88 8.53 -16.72
CA GLU A 116 22.05 8.23 -15.89
C GLU A 116 21.87 8.73 -14.45
N ASP A 117 21.15 9.85 -14.23
CA ASP A 117 20.81 10.34 -12.88
C ASP A 117 19.95 9.32 -12.12
N LEU A 118 18.95 8.74 -12.80
CA LEU A 118 18.11 7.68 -12.25
C LEU A 118 18.91 6.42 -11.95
N GLU A 119 19.78 6.00 -12.86
CA GLU A 119 20.62 4.81 -12.68
C GLU A 119 21.56 4.95 -11.48
N ALA A 120 22.20 6.11 -11.34
CA ALA A 120 23.07 6.44 -10.21
C ALA A 120 22.29 6.43 -8.88
N TRP A 121 21.11 7.04 -8.85
CA TRP A 121 20.25 7.04 -7.67
C TRP A 121 19.82 5.62 -7.28
N LEU A 122 19.39 4.81 -8.25
CA LEU A 122 19.00 3.42 -8.00
C LEU A 122 20.18 2.58 -7.50
N GLN A 123 21.41 2.83 -7.96
CA GLN A 123 22.60 2.15 -7.45
C GLN A 123 22.90 2.54 -5.99
N GLN A 124 22.75 3.81 -5.63
CA GLN A 124 23.00 4.30 -4.28
C GLN A 124 22.07 3.66 -3.23
N ILE A 125 20.78 3.54 -3.54
CA ILE A 125 19.83 2.87 -2.63
C ILE A 125 20.08 1.36 -2.53
N SER A 126 20.61 0.74 -3.58
CA SER A 126 20.95 -0.69 -3.62
C SER A 126 22.15 -1.02 -2.74
N ALA A 127 23.05 -0.05 -2.53
CA ALA A 127 24.25 -0.21 -1.71
C ALA A 127 24.02 0.03 -0.20
N THR A 128 22.86 0.57 0.17
CA THR A 128 22.53 0.95 1.55
C THR A 128 21.56 -0.04 2.21
N THR A 129 21.15 -1.09 1.48
CA THR A 129 20.30 -2.19 1.95
C THR A 129 21.15 -3.45 2.16
#